data_AF-A0A7J2IG68-F1
#
_entry.id   AF-A0A7J2IG68-F1
#
_cell.length_a   1.000
_cell.length_b   1.000
_cell.length_c   1.000
_cell.angle_alpha   90.00
_cell.angle_beta   90.00
_cell.angle_gamma   90.00
#
_symmetry.space_group_name_H-M   'P 1'
#
loop_
_entity.id
_entity.type
_entity.pdbx_description
1 polymer ?
#
loop_
_entity_poly.entity_id
_entity_poly.type
_entity_poly.pdbx_seq_one_letter_code
_entity_poly.pdbx_strand_id
1 'polypeptide(L)'
;MKLRETESLCPKCMKRIPAELIEENGAVKIKKTCPEHGEFEDVYWSNIEHYKWVMKFQNDGDGIENPRTRRTERGCPYDCGLCEEHKSHTVLGIVDVTNRCNLRCPVCFANAASTGYVYEP
;
A
#
# COMPACT_ATOMS: atom_id res chain seq x y z
N MET A 1 -16.78 -17.74 1.00
CA MET A 1 -17.71 -16.87 0.23
C MET A 1 -16.92 -15.71 -0.36
N LYS A 2 -17.14 -15.31 -1.63
CA LYS A 2 -16.43 -14.16 -2.24
C LYS A 2 -16.95 -12.84 -1.66
N LEU A 3 -16.04 -11.96 -1.25
CA LEU A 3 -16.34 -10.66 -0.66
C LEU A 3 -16.13 -9.51 -1.65
N ARG A 4 -14.95 -9.44 -2.29
CA ARG A 4 -14.61 -8.39 -3.26
C ARG A 4 -13.51 -8.84 -4.21
N GLU A 5 -13.50 -8.29 -5.41
CA GLU A 5 -12.33 -8.32 -6.30
C GLU A 5 -11.38 -7.17 -5.98
N THR A 6 -10.09 -7.39 -6.20
CA THR A 6 -9.04 -6.39 -6.02
C THR A 6 -7.82 -6.79 -6.84
N GLU A 7 -6.70 -6.11 -6.63
CA GLU A 7 -5.44 -6.42 -7.28
C GLU A 7 -4.34 -6.49 -6.23
N SER A 8 -3.30 -7.25 -6.53
CA SER A 8 -2.16 -7.46 -5.65
C SER A 8 -0.89 -7.58 -6.48
N LEU A 9 0.27 -7.67 -5.82
CA LEU A 9 1.52 -8.07 -6.45
C LEU A 9 1.78 -9.57 -6.28
N CYS A 10 2.39 -10.18 -7.30
CA CYS A 10 2.98 -11.51 -7.20
C CYS A 10 4.15 -11.50 -6.20
N PRO A 11 4.20 -12.40 -5.21
CA PRO A 11 5.30 -12.44 -4.24
C PRO A 11 6.69 -12.76 -4.82
N LYS A 12 6.75 -13.26 -6.07
CA LYS A 12 8.00 -13.66 -6.72
C LYS A 12 8.48 -12.63 -7.73
N CYS A 13 7.66 -12.28 -8.72
CA CYS A 13 8.06 -11.35 -9.78
C CYS A 13 7.57 -9.90 -9.59
N MET A 14 6.83 -9.61 -8.52
CA MET A 14 6.31 -8.28 -8.19
C MET A 14 5.40 -7.64 -9.25
N LYS A 15 4.96 -8.41 -10.27
CA LYS A 15 3.96 -7.96 -11.25
C LYS A 15 2.59 -7.83 -10.59
N ARG A 16 1.81 -6.82 -11.03
CA ARG A 16 0.40 -6.64 -10.68
C ARG A 16 -0.44 -7.79 -11.25
N ILE A 17 -1.27 -8.38 -10.41
CA ILE A 17 -2.13 -9.54 -10.72
C ILE A 17 -3.52 -9.37 -10.08
N PRO A 18 -4.57 -9.94 -10.67
CA PRO A 18 -5.90 -9.96 -10.06
C PRO A 18 -5.88 -10.75 -8.75
N ALA A 19 -6.70 -10.33 -7.81
CA ALA A 19 -6.86 -10.97 -6.52
C ALA A 19 -8.33 -10.90 -6.05
N GLU A 20 -8.70 -11.84 -5.19
CA GLU A 20 -10.03 -11.92 -4.61
C GLU A 20 -9.94 -11.99 -3.09
N LEU A 21 -10.76 -11.20 -2.41
CA LEU A 21 -10.98 -11.33 -0.99
C LEU A 21 -12.14 -12.31 -0.77
N ILE A 22 -11.91 -13.34 0.04
CA ILE A 22 -12.90 -14.33 0.40
C ILE A 22 -13.00 -14.47 1.91
N GLU A 23 -14.20 -14.79 2.39
CA GLU A 23 -14.43 -15.27 3.75
C GLU A 23 -14.17 -16.78 3.81
N GLU A 24 -13.27 -17.20 4.70
CA GLU A 24 -12.92 -18.60 4.95
C GLU A 24 -12.45 -18.79 6.40
N ASN A 25 -12.99 -19.79 7.10
CA ASN A 25 -12.62 -20.14 8.48
C ASN A 25 -12.66 -18.95 9.48
N GLY A 26 -13.63 -18.04 9.34
CA GLY A 26 -13.78 -16.87 10.22
C GLY A 26 -12.78 -15.74 9.95
N ALA A 27 -11.98 -15.83 8.89
CA ALA A 27 -11.03 -14.82 8.46
C ALA A 27 -11.34 -14.36 7.02
N VAL A 28 -10.79 -13.21 6.63
CA VAL A 28 -10.69 -12.78 5.24
C VAL A 28 -9.36 -13.27 4.68
N LYS A 29 -9.42 -14.11 3.65
CA LYS A 29 -8.26 -14.53 2.86
C LYS A 29 -8.17 -13.72 1.59
N ILE A 30 -6.95 -13.46 1.11
CA ILE A 30 -6.70 -12.95 -0.22
C ILE A 30 -6.15 -14.09 -1.10
N LYS A 31 -6.86 -14.40 -2.18
CA LYS A 31 -6.43 -15.36 -3.21
C LYS A 31 -5.95 -14.61 -4.43
N LYS A 32 -4.81 -15.01 -4.99
CA LYS A 32 -4.24 -14.39 -6.19
C LYS A 32 -3.51 -15.43 -7.03
N THR A 33 -3.61 -15.30 -8.34
CA THR A 33 -3.01 -16.26 -9.28
C THR A 33 -2.09 -15.54 -10.23
N CYS A 34 -0.80 -15.90 -10.20
CA CYS A 34 0.19 -15.42 -11.14
C CYS A 34 0.34 -16.43 -12.28
N PRO A 35 0.22 -16.02 -13.56
CA PRO A 35 0.39 -16.92 -14.71
C PRO A 35 1.75 -17.64 -14.73
N GLU A 36 2.78 -17.03 -14.15
CA GLU A 36 4.16 -17.56 -14.14
C GLU A 36 4.48 -18.35 -12.86
N HIS A 37 3.84 -18.02 -11.73
CA HIS A 37 4.27 -18.49 -10.41
C HIS A 37 3.20 -19.26 -9.62
N GLY A 38 2.01 -19.44 -10.21
CA GLY A 38 0.91 -20.21 -9.62
C GLY A 38 0.03 -19.42 -8.67
N GLU A 39 -0.72 -20.15 -7.86
CA GLU A 39 -1.67 -19.61 -6.89
C GLU A 39 -0.99 -19.27 -5.56
N PHE A 40 -1.48 -18.21 -4.93
CA PHE A 40 -1.10 -17.80 -3.59
C PHE A 40 -2.35 -17.47 -2.80
N GLU A 41 -2.34 -17.86 -1.53
CA GLU A 41 -3.36 -17.51 -0.55
C GLU A 41 -2.67 -16.98 0.71
N ASP A 42 -3.21 -15.91 1.28
CA ASP A 42 -2.73 -15.37 2.55
C ASP A 42 -3.89 -14.83 3.40
N VAL A 43 -3.66 -14.63 4.70
CA VAL A 43 -4.61 -13.97 5.60
C VAL A 43 -4.54 -12.46 5.36
N TYR A 44 -5.63 -11.90 4.86
CA TYR A 44 -5.79 -10.45 4.69
C TYR A 44 -6.31 -9.79 5.97
N TRP A 45 -7.27 -10.43 6.64
CA TRP A 45 -7.82 -9.97 7.91
C TRP A 45 -8.19 -11.18 8.77
N SER A 46 -7.67 -11.29 9.98
CA SER A 46 -7.78 -12.52 10.79
C SER A 46 -9.18 -12.79 11.37
N ASN A 47 -10.08 -11.80 11.37
CA ASN A 47 -11.42 -11.89 11.93
C ASN A 47 -12.46 -11.22 11.01
N ILE A 48 -13.40 -12.01 10.52
CA ILE A 48 -14.43 -11.57 9.57
C ILE A 48 -15.42 -10.58 10.18
N GLU A 49 -15.82 -10.75 11.44
CA GLU A 49 -16.78 -9.87 12.09
C GLU A 49 -16.19 -8.48 12.31
N HIS A 50 -14.90 -8.42 12.69
CA HIS A 50 -14.17 -7.17 12.79
C HIS A 50 -14.00 -6.52 11.42
N TYR A 51 -13.66 -7.28 10.38
CA TYR A 51 -13.60 -6.76 9.01
C TYR A 51 -14.95 -6.15 8.60
N LYS A 52 -16.06 -6.88 8.75
CA LYS A 52 -17.41 -6.39 8.44
C LYS A 52 -17.79 -5.15 9.24
N TRP A 53 -17.35 -5.05 10.50
CA TRP A 53 -17.55 -3.86 11.32
C TRP A 53 -16.76 -2.66 10.79
N VAL A 54 -15.45 -2.79 10.53
CA VAL A 54 -14.61 -1.71 10.00
C VAL A 54 -15.11 -1.22 8.65
N MET A 55 -15.55 -2.11 7.78
CA MET A 55 -16.05 -1.75 6.44
C MET A 55 -17.30 -0.85 6.49
N LYS A 56 -18.06 -0.83 7.59
CA LYS A 56 -19.18 0.13 7.79
C LYS A 56 -18.71 1.59 7.90
N PHE A 57 -17.43 1.79 8.24
CA PHE A 57 -16.81 3.10 8.39
C PHE A 57 -15.93 3.46 7.19
N GLN A 58 -15.90 2.64 6.12
CA GLN A 58 -15.14 2.97 4.93
C GLN A 58 -15.67 4.27 4.33
N ASN A 59 -14.76 5.23 4.12
CA ASN A 59 -14.99 6.44 3.37
C ASN A 59 -13.79 6.68 2.46
N ASP A 60 -14.03 6.84 1.16
CA ASP A 60 -12.98 7.02 0.18
C ASP A 60 -12.34 8.42 0.30
N GLY A 61 -13.10 9.44 0.73
CA GLY A 61 -12.66 10.85 0.76
C GLY A 61 -12.74 11.54 -0.61
N ASP A 62 -12.55 12.86 -0.61
CA ASP A 62 -12.68 13.71 -1.81
C ASP A 62 -11.40 13.76 -2.67
N GLY A 63 -10.31 13.13 -2.21
CA GLY A 63 -9.02 13.09 -2.91
C GLY A 63 -8.15 14.31 -2.70
N ILE A 64 -7.31 14.62 -3.70
CA ILE A 64 -6.36 15.73 -3.63
C ILE A 64 -6.59 16.68 -4.82
N GLU A 65 -6.60 17.98 -4.54
CA GLU A 65 -6.80 19.00 -5.59
C GLU A 65 -5.51 19.28 -6.38
N ASN A 66 -4.35 18.96 -5.81
CA ASN A 66 -3.05 19.28 -6.38
C ASN A 66 -2.12 18.04 -6.45
N PRO A 67 -2.44 17.05 -7.31
CA PRO A 67 -1.58 15.88 -7.52
C PRO A 67 -0.23 16.31 -8.12
N ARG A 68 0.87 15.88 -7.49
CA ARG A 68 2.23 16.14 -7.98
C ARG A 68 2.65 15.17 -9.08
N THR A 69 2.02 14.01 -9.12
CA THR A 69 2.26 12.97 -10.11
C THR A 69 0.95 12.68 -10.84
N ARG A 70 1.00 12.48 -12.15
CA ARG A 70 -0.16 12.01 -12.91
C ARG A 70 -0.12 10.50 -13.05
N ARG A 71 -1.26 9.85 -12.88
CA ARG A 71 -1.39 8.43 -13.27
C ARG A 71 -1.20 8.30 -14.78
N THR A 72 -0.26 7.46 -15.21
CA THR A 72 -0.06 7.15 -16.64
C THR A 72 -0.64 5.77 -16.96
N GLU A 73 -0.39 5.27 -18.18
CA GLU A 73 -0.87 3.96 -18.64
C GLU A 73 -0.30 2.78 -17.82
N ARG A 74 0.83 2.95 -17.13
CA ARG A 74 1.45 1.87 -16.35
C ARG A 74 0.73 1.61 -15.02
N GLY A 75 0.16 2.64 -14.40
CA GLY A 75 -0.65 2.55 -13.19
C GLY A 75 0.12 2.18 -11.91
N CYS A 76 -0.59 1.91 -10.82
CA CYS A 76 0.02 1.49 -9.55
C CYS A 76 0.63 0.08 -9.65
N PRO A 77 1.84 -0.18 -9.13
CA PRO A 77 2.73 0.72 -8.39
C PRO A 77 3.81 1.41 -9.25
N TYR A 78 3.76 1.26 -10.58
CA TYR A 78 4.83 1.73 -11.48
C TYR A 78 4.85 3.25 -11.68
N ASP A 79 3.70 3.91 -11.47
CA ASP A 79 3.55 5.36 -11.51
C ASP A 79 3.34 5.95 -10.11
N CYS A 80 3.85 5.29 -9.06
CA CYS A 80 3.56 5.66 -7.69
C CYS A 80 4.19 7.02 -7.31
N GLY A 81 3.35 7.87 -6.73
CA GLY A 81 3.58 9.25 -6.29
C GLY A 81 2.24 9.84 -5.85
N LEU A 82 2.19 11.09 -5.40
CA LEU A 82 0.93 11.72 -4.97
C LEU A 82 0.05 12.06 -6.20
N CYS A 83 -0.73 11.08 -6.67
CA CYS A 83 -1.59 11.12 -7.86
C CYS A 83 -3.09 11.08 -7.55
N GLU A 84 -3.92 11.19 -8.59
CA GLU A 84 -5.38 11.32 -8.52
C GLU A 84 -6.10 10.15 -7.83
N GLU A 85 -5.47 8.96 -7.77
CA GLU A 85 -6.02 7.79 -7.05
C GLU A 85 -5.84 7.86 -5.53
N HIS A 86 -5.12 8.88 -5.01
CA HIS A 86 -5.02 9.13 -3.57
C HIS A 86 -6.26 9.87 -3.10
N LYS A 87 -7.29 9.09 -2.76
CA LYS A 87 -8.62 9.60 -2.37
C LYS A 87 -8.69 10.18 -0.94
N SER A 88 -7.69 9.88 -0.11
CA SER A 88 -7.55 10.49 1.22
C SER A 88 -6.59 11.68 1.19
N HIS A 89 -6.85 12.68 2.03
CA HIS A 89 -5.91 13.76 2.30
C HIS A 89 -4.70 13.26 3.10
N THR A 90 -3.69 14.12 3.26
CA THR A 90 -2.51 13.80 4.08
C THR A 90 -2.93 13.55 5.53
N VAL A 91 -2.91 12.28 5.95
CA VAL A 91 -3.25 11.87 7.33
C VAL A 91 -2.09 12.14 8.29
N LEU A 92 -0.86 11.91 7.84
CA LEU A 92 0.37 12.16 8.59
C LEU A 92 1.43 12.76 7.66
N GLY A 93 1.84 14.00 7.94
CA GLY A 93 2.98 14.63 7.30
C GLY A 93 4.25 14.41 8.13
N ILE A 94 5.31 13.94 7.49
CA ILE A 94 6.63 13.80 8.11
C ILE A 94 7.55 14.82 7.41
N VAL A 95 8.15 15.72 8.20
CA VAL A 95 9.10 16.72 7.70
C VAL A 95 10.43 16.49 8.39
N ASP A 96 11.43 16.08 7.60
CA ASP A 96 12.78 15.93 8.09
C ASP A 96 13.46 17.31 8.13
N VAL A 97 13.59 17.88 9.34
CA VAL A 97 14.25 19.18 9.56
C VAL A 97 15.79 19.08 9.63
N THR A 98 16.31 17.86 9.76
CA THR A 98 17.74 17.56 9.76
C THR A 98 17.94 16.08 9.42
N ASN A 99 19.06 15.74 8.78
CA ASN A 99 19.47 14.35 8.59
C ASN A 99 20.48 13.88 9.66
N ARG A 100 20.66 14.64 10.76
CA ARG A 100 21.56 14.28 11.89
C ARG A 100 21.11 13.08 12.70
N CYS A 101 19.91 12.58 12.47
CA CYS A 101 19.44 11.37 13.12
C CYS A 101 20.43 10.23 12.80
N ASN A 102 20.98 9.61 13.84
CA ASN A 102 22.05 8.62 13.74
C ASN A 102 21.56 7.23 13.26
N LEU A 103 20.49 7.23 12.43
CA LEU A 103 19.63 6.15 11.90
C LEU A 103 20.37 4.91 11.37
N ARG A 104 21.13 4.23 12.24
CA ARG A 104 21.68 2.88 12.03
C ARG A 104 20.64 1.80 12.34
N CYS A 105 19.35 2.12 12.25
CA CYS A 105 18.30 1.12 12.33
C CYS A 105 18.42 0.19 11.11
N PRO A 106 18.21 -1.12 11.26
CA PRO A 106 18.31 -2.08 10.16
C PRO A 106 17.34 -1.79 9.00
N VAL A 107 16.30 -0.97 9.23
CA VAL A 107 15.41 -0.43 8.19
C VAL A 107 15.31 1.09 8.42
N CYS A 108 15.97 1.88 7.58
CA CYS A 108 15.90 3.34 7.63
C CYS A 108 14.95 3.86 6.55
N PHE A 109 13.71 4.21 6.92
CA PHE A 109 12.72 4.74 5.99
C PHE A 109 13.08 6.13 5.44
N ALA A 110 13.83 6.93 6.22
CA ALA A 110 14.27 8.27 5.82
C ALA A 110 15.58 8.28 5.00
N ASN A 111 16.25 7.13 4.86
CA ASN A 111 17.54 6.98 4.18
C ASN A 111 18.60 8.06 4.52
N ALA A 112 18.60 8.55 5.77
CA ALA A 112 19.32 9.77 6.13
C ALA A 112 20.84 9.72 5.83
N ALA A 113 21.44 8.53 5.94
CA ALA A 113 22.87 8.32 5.72
C ALA A 113 23.31 8.32 4.25
N SER A 114 22.40 8.24 3.27
CA SER A 114 22.78 8.14 1.85
C SER A 114 23.10 9.48 1.19
N THR A 115 22.87 10.59 1.88
CA THR A 115 22.93 11.94 1.29
C THR A 115 24.35 12.49 1.17
N GLY A 116 25.31 11.97 1.93
CA GLY A 116 26.73 12.34 1.84
C GLY A 116 27.11 13.69 2.44
N TYR A 117 26.16 14.46 2.98
CA TYR A 117 26.38 15.71 3.71
C TYR A 117 25.36 15.83 4.86
N VAL A 118 25.60 16.73 5.82
CA VAL A 118 24.65 17.00 6.91
C VAL A 118 23.78 18.21 6.53
N TYR A 119 22.45 18.04 6.59
CA TYR A 119 21.46 19.11 6.45
C TYR A 119 21.15 19.73 7.82
N GLU A 120 21.33 21.05 7.91
CA GLU A 120 21.02 21.87 9.08
C GLU A 120 20.09 23.02 8.65
N PRO A 121 19.04 23.34 9.44
CA PRO A 121 18.18 24.49 9.21
C PRO A 121 18.91 25.83 9.20
#